data_AF-A0A4W5QZC2-F1
#
_entry.id   AF-A0A4W5QZC2-F1
#
_cell.length_a   1.000
_cell.length_b   1.000
_cell.length_c   1.000
_cell.angle_alpha   90.00
_cell.angle_beta   90.00
_cell.angle_gamma   90.00
#
_symmetry.space_group_name_H-M   'P 1'
#
loop_
_entity.id
_entity.type
_entity.pdbx_description
1 polymer ?
#
loop_
_entity_poly.entity_id
_entity_poly.type
_entity_poly.pdbx_seq_one_letter_code
_entity_poly.pdbx_strand_id
1 'polypeptide(L)'
;MKELRHLRQQCQGLTQDYEEKKAQYDSCAAGLESNRSKLEQIIELQMQQAADEMKAYVSADPQERRKTIREQYMKNVAEQESLGKKLREQQKAARESHRPNMKQVKMWLDLEQLMVCMLGCFLRAQSQASIGKVIQEGGEDRLVL
;
A
#
# COMPACT_ATOMS: atom_id res chain seq x y z
N MET A 1 -63.60 49.10 -0.39
CA MET A 1 -63.43 47.64 -0.69
C MET A 1 -62.13 47.30 -1.43
N LYS A 2 -61.66 48.05 -2.45
CA LYS A 2 -60.39 47.75 -3.16
C LYS A 2 -59.14 48.03 -2.31
N GLU A 3 -59.10 49.16 -1.62
CA GLU A 3 -57.98 49.56 -0.74
C GLU A 3 -57.75 48.57 0.41
N LEU A 4 -58.83 48.09 1.05
CA LEU A 4 -58.72 47.09 2.12
C LEU A 4 -58.13 45.76 1.63
N ARG A 5 -58.41 45.37 0.38
CA ARG A 5 -57.78 44.18 -0.23
C ARG A 5 -56.30 44.41 -0.51
N HIS A 6 -55.95 45.59 -1.02
CA HIS A 6 -54.57 45.97 -1.27
C HIS A 6 -53.74 45.98 0.02
N LEU A 7 -54.28 46.57 1.10
CA LEU A 7 -53.61 46.61 2.40
C LEU A 7 -53.41 45.21 2.99
N ARG A 8 -54.41 44.32 2.88
CA ARG A 8 -54.27 42.92 3.29
C ARG A 8 -53.17 42.20 2.52
N GLN A 9 -53.08 42.44 1.21
CA GLN A 9 -52.06 41.85 0.36
C GLN A 9 -50.66 42.37 0.74
N GLN A 10 -50.52 43.65 1.07
CA GLN A 10 -49.27 44.23 1.57
C GLN A 10 -48.88 43.66 2.93
N CYS A 11 -49.84 43.53 3.87
CA CYS A 11 -49.58 42.89 5.17
C CYS A 11 -49.11 41.45 4.99
N GLN A 12 -49.75 40.68 4.09
CA GLN A 12 -49.36 39.30 3.82
C GLN A 12 -47.94 39.21 3.23
N GLY A 13 -47.60 40.10 2.28
CA GLY A 13 -46.25 40.17 1.72
C GLY A 13 -45.20 40.51 2.78
N LEU A 14 -45.47 41.53 3.62
CA LEU A 14 -44.57 41.91 4.72
C LEU A 14 -44.37 40.79 5.74
N THR A 15 -45.43 40.05 6.07
CA THR A 15 -45.33 38.88 6.97
C THR A 15 -44.46 37.80 6.36
N GLN A 16 -44.66 37.48 5.07
CA GLN A 16 -43.84 36.50 4.37
C GLN A 16 -42.37 36.93 4.32
N ASP A 17 -42.09 38.17 3.94
CA ASP A 17 -40.72 38.70 3.89
C ASP A 17 -40.03 38.64 5.26
N TYR A 18 -40.77 38.95 6.33
CA TYR A 18 -40.27 38.84 7.70
C TYR A 18 -39.93 37.39 8.07
N GLU A 19 -40.83 36.45 7.78
CA GLU A 19 -40.62 35.03 8.07
C GLU A 19 -39.42 34.46 7.31
N GLU A 20 -39.28 34.81 6.03
CA GLU A 20 -38.14 34.41 5.21
C GLU A 20 -36.82 34.98 5.76
N LYS A 21 -36.80 36.27 6.12
CA LYS A 21 -35.60 36.91 6.71
C LYS A 21 -35.25 36.33 8.07
N LYS A 22 -36.25 36.04 8.90
CA LYS A 22 -36.07 35.38 10.18
C LYS A 22 -35.47 33.99 10.01
N ALA A 23 -36.00 33.18 9.08
CA ALA A 23 -35.47 31.86 8.78
C ALA A 23 -34.02 31.91 8.28
N GLN A 24 -33.68 32.86 7.40
CA GLN A 24 -32.31 33.08 6.92
C GLN A 24 -31.36 33.45 8.06
N TYR A 25 -31.80 34.37 8.95
CA TYR A 25 -31.01 34.77 10.12
C TYR A 25 -30.80 33.60 11.08
N ASP A 26 -31.87 32.89 11.45
CA ASP A 26 -31.82 31.75 12.37
C ASP A 26 -30.88 30.66 11.83
N SER A 27 -30.93 30.38 10.52
CA SER A 27 -30.03 29.43 9.85
C SER A 27 -28.57 29.89 9.87
N CYS A 28 -28.31 31.16 9.54
CA CYS A 28 -26.96 31.73 9.55
C CYS A 28 -26.36 31.71 10.96
N ALA A 29 -27.15 32.13 11.96
CA ALA A 29 -26.75 32.13 13.37
C ALA A 29 -26.39 30.72 13.86
N ALA A 30 -27.20 29.71 13.54
CA ALA A 30 -26.90 28.32 13.87
C ALA A 30 -25.60 27.82 13.20
N GLY A 31 -25.35 28.22 11.96
CA GLY A 31 -24.11 27.90 11.25
C GLY A 31 -22.87 28.53 11.90
N LEU A 32 -22.96 29.80 12.27
CA LEU A 32 -21.90 30.52 12.98
C LEU A 32 -21.63 29.91 14.35
N GLU A 33 -22.67 29.56 15.08
CA GLU A 33 -22.56 28.91 16.39
C GLU A 33 -21.85 27.55 16.30
N SER A 34 -22.20 26.74 15.29
CA SER A 34 -21.52 25.47 15.03
C SER A 34 -20.04 25.66 14.71
N ASN A 35 -19.70 26.66 13.90
CA ASN A 35 -18.32 26.96 13.55
C ASN A 35 -17.53 27.47 14.75
N ARG A 36 -18.13 28.35 15.57
CA ARG A 36 -17.54 28.83 16.81
C ARG A 36 -17.20 27.66 17.74
N SER A 37 -18.16 26.77 18.00
CA SER A 37 -17.95 25.61 18.88
C SER A 37 -16.83 24.69 18.37
N LYS A 38 -16.74 24.47 17.04
CA LYS A 38 -15.63 23.69 16.47
C LYS A 38 -14.28 24.36 16.67
N LEU A 39 -14.20 25.68 16.48
CA LEU A 39 -12.97 26.44 16.68
C LEU A 39 -12.53 26.42 18.14
N GLU A 40 -13.47 26.58 19.07
CA GLU A 40 -13.20 26.49 20.52
C GLU A 40 -12.63 25.11 20.89
N GLN A 41 -13.24 24.01 20.40
CA GLN A 41 -12.73 22.66 20.61
C GLN A 41 -11.31 22.46 20.05
N ILE A 42 -11.02 23.01 18.87
CA ILE A 42 -9.67 22.93 18.28
C ILE A 42 -8.65 23.68 19.14
N ILE A 43 -9.00 24.87 19.62
CA ILE A 43 -8.13 25.67 20.47
C ILE A 43 -7.86 24.93 21.78
N GLU A 44 -8.88 24.39 22.43
CA GLU A 44 -8.73 23.61 23.66
C GLU A 44 -7.80 22.40 23.46
N LEU A 45 -8.01 21.65 22.38
CA LEU A 45 -7.16 20.51 22.05
C LEU A 45 -5.71 20.94 21.81
N GLN A 46 -5.48 22.02 21.07
CA GLN A 46 -4.14 22.54 20.80
C GLN A 46 -3.44 23.04 22.06
N MET A 47 -4.17 23.71 22.95
CA MET A 47 -3.64 24.15 24.24
C MET A 47 -3.26 22.96 25.12
N GLN A 48 -4.11 21.93 25.17
CA GLN A 48 -3.82 20.70 25.91
C GLN A 48 -2.59 19.98 25.34
N GLN A 49 -2.50 19.83 24.02
CA GLN A 49 -1.33 19.24 23.35
C GLN A 49 -0.04 20.01 23.64
N ALA A 50 -0.08 21.35 23.60
CA ALA A 50 1.08 22.17 23.91
C ALA A 50 1.50 22.02 25.38
N ALA A 51 0.54 21.92 26.31
CA ALA A 51 0.80 21.70 27.72
C ALA A 51 1.43 20.32 27.97
N ASP A 52 0.88 19.27 27.34
CA ASP A 52 1.40 17.91 27.46
C ASP A 52 2.80 17.77 26.85
N GLU A 53 3.04 18.40 25.69
CA GLU A 53 4.36 18.45 25.05
C GLU A 53 5.38 19.15 25.96
N MET A 54 5.02 20.31 26.52
CA MET A 54 5.90 21.06 27.43
C MET A 54 6.21 20.23 28.69
N LYS A 55 5.19 19.58 29.26
CA LYS A 55 5.34 18.68 30.41
C LYS A 55 6.29 17.52 30.11
N ALA A 56 6.14 16.87 28.95
CA ALA A 56 7.03 15.80 28.53
C ALA A 56 8.46 16.31 28.29
N TYR A 57 8.61 17.49 27.68
CA TYR A 57 9.91 18.09 27.35
C TYR A 57 10.74 18.43 28.58
N VAL A 58 10.12 18.99 29.63
CA VAL A 58 10.80 19.35 30.88
C VAL A 58 10.88 18.20 31.88
N SER A 59 10.30 17.04 31.56
CA SER A 59 10.31 15.88 32.46
C SER A 59 11.73 15.40 32.75
N ALA A 60 12.01 15.10 34.01
CA ALA A 60 13.27 14.47 34.41
C ALA A 60 13.40 13.04 33.87
N ASP A 61 12.26 12.37 33.62
CA ASP A 61 12.23 11.00 33.10
C ASP A 61 12.60 10.96 31.60
N PRO A 62 13.69 10.27 31.21
CA PRO A 62 14.06 10.08 29.80
C PRO A 62 13.01 9.31 28.98
N GLN A 63 12.17 8.48 29.60
CA GLN A 63 11.08 7.80 28.89
C GLN A 63 9.97 8.77 28.49
N GLU A 64 9.61 9.70 29.37
CA GLU A 64 8.63 10.75 29.06
C GLU A 64 9.17 11.73 28.01
N ARG A 65 10.43 12.15 28.10
CA ARG A 65 11.03 13.03 27.07
C ARG A 65 11.01 12.43 25.67
N ARG A 66 11.12 11.09 25.55
CA ARG A 66 11.03 10.39 24.27
C ARG A 66 9.64 10.44 23.63
N LYS A 67 8.60 10.78 24.40
CA LYS A 67 7.24 10.98 23.87
C LYS A 67 7.05 12.36 23.25
N THR A 68 7.98 13.29 23.46
CA THR A 68 7.90 14.61 22.82
C THR A 68 7.82 14.45 21.32
N ILE A 69 7.02 15.32 20.70
CA ILE A 69 6.83 15.38 19.26
C ILE A 69 8.20 15.49 18.56
N ARG A 70 9.11 16.29 19.11
CA ARG A 70 10.47 16.45 18.59
C ARG A 70 11.23 15.12 18.54
N GLU A 71 11.31 14.40 19.64
CA GLU A 71 12.05 13.12 19.71
C GLU A 71 11.41 12.06 18.82
N GLN A 72 10.08 12.02 18.75
CA GLN A 72 9.35 11.11 17.87
C GLN A 72 9.65 11.40 16.39
N TYR A 73 9.67 12.66 15.96
CA TYR A 73 10.04 13.01 14.59
C TYR A 73 11.51 12.70 14.29
N MET A 74 12.42 12.98 15.22
CA MET A 74 13.84 12.62 15.04
C MET A 74 14.02 11.11 14.86
N LYS A 75 13.33 10.30 15.66
CA LYS A 75 13.31 8.84 15.53
C LYS A 75 12.77 8.43 14.15
N ASN A 76 11.63 8.98 13.74
CA ASN A 76 11.01 8.65 12.45
C ASN A 76 11.93 9.01 11.27
N VAL A 77 12.64 10.15 11.33
CA VAL A 77 13.61 10.55 10.31
C VAL A 77 14.75 9.54 10.22
N ALA A 78 15.35 9.16 11.36
CA ALA A 78 16.43 8.18 11.38
C ALA A 78 15.98 6.80 10.85
N GLU A 79 14.77 6.36 11.19
CA GLU A 79 14.18 5.13 10.67
C GLU A 79 14.02 5.17 9.15
N GLN A 80 13.49 6.27 8.61
CA GLN A 80 13.32 6.45 7.16
C GLN A 80 14.65 6.49 6.41
N GLU A 81 15.68 7.15 6.96
CA GLU A 81 17.03 7.13 6.39
C GLU A 81 17.61 5.71 6.34
N SER A 82 17.44 4.95 7.43
CA SER A 82 17.89 3.56 7.50
C SER A 82 17.16 2.65 6.51
N LEU A 83 15.85 2.84 6.35
CA LEU A 83 15.04 2.11 5.41
C LEU A 83 15.46 2.42 3.97
N GLY A 84 15.69 3.70 3.67
CA GLY A 84 16.19 4.14 2.38
C GLY A 84 17.54 3.50 2.01
N LYS A 85 18.48 3.40 2.97
CA LYS A 85 19.76 2.70 2.76
C LYS A 85 19.55 1.21 2.46
N LYS A 86 18.76 0.52 3.28
CA LYS A 86 18.45 -0.92 3.10
C LYS A 86 17.82 -1.20 1.74
N LEU A 87 16.85 -0.39 1.31
CA LEU A 87 16.18 -0.58 0.02
C LEU A 87 17.13 -0.38 -1.16
N ARG A 88 18.06 0.59 -1.08
CA ARG A 88 19.07 0.78 -2.13
C ARG A 88 20.04 -0.40 -2.21
N GLU A 89 20.46 -0.93 -1.06
CA GLU A 89 21.31 -2.12 -1.00
C GLU A 89 20.61 -3.35 -1.57
N GLN A 90 19.34 -3.58 -1.21
CA GLN A 90 18.52 -4.66 -1.78
C GLN A 90 18.34 -4.50 -3.29
N GLN A 91 18.08 -3.28 -3.76
CA GLN A 91 17.97 -3.00 -5.20
C GLN A 91 19.29 -3.29 -5.93
N LYS A 92 20.43 -2.89 -5.35
CA LYS A 92 21.76 -3.16 -5.90
C LYS A 92 22.03 -4.67 -5.97
N ALA A 93 21.80 -5.39 -4.87
CA ALA A 93 21.98 -6.84 -4.81
C ALA A 93 21.09 -7.58 -5.82
N ALA A 94 19.83 -7.17 -5.98
CA ALA A 94 18.94 -7.74 -6.99
C ALA A 94 19.46 -7.52 -8.42
N ARG A 95 19.92 -6.30 -8.74
CA ARG A 95 20.49 -5.98 -10.06
C ARG A 95 21.75 -6.78 -10.36
N GLU A 96 22.67 -6.89 -9.40
CA GLU A 96 23.95 -7.58 -9.56
C GLU A 96 23.80 -9.09 -9.64
N SER A 97 22.87 -9.67 -8.87
CA SER A 97 22.60 -11.12 -8.86
C SER A 97 21.75 -11.60 -10.04
N HIS A 98 20.96 -10.73 -10.68
CA HIS A 98 20.00 -11.15 -11.71
C HIS A 98 20.64 -11.92 -12.87
N ARG A 99 21.69 -11.38 -13.51
CA ARG A 99 22.33 -12.03 -14.65
C ARG A 99 23.00 -13.36 -14.27
N PRO A 100 23.83 -13.45 -13.21
CA PRO A 100 24.36 -14.73 -12.72
C PRO A 100 23.28 -15.75 -12.40
N ASN A 101 22.20 -15.34 -11.72
CA ASN A 101 21.09 -16.24 -11.37
C ASN A 101 20.40 -16.78 -12.62
N MET A 102 20.16 -15.94 -13.64
CA MET A 102 19.59 -16.39 -14.91
C MET A 102 20.52 -17.38 -15.65
N LYS A 103 21.83 -17.19 -15.58
CA LYS A 103 22.79 -18.18 -16.10
C LYS A 103 22.71 -19.49 -15.34
N GLN A 104 22.63 -19.45 -14.01
CA GLN A 104 22.45 -20.65 -13.18
C GLN A 104 21.16 -21.38 -13.54
N VAL A 105 20.03 -20.66 -13.67
CA VAL A 105 18.75 -21.26 -14.11
C VAL A 105 18.90 -21.97 -15.45
N LYS A 106 19.57 -21.35 -16.43
CA LYS A 106 19.83 -22.00 -17.72
C LYS A 106 20.65 -23.29 -17.57
N MET A 107 21.74 -23.25 -16.80
CA MET A 107 22.57 -24.43 -16.56
C MET A 107 21.79 -25.57 -15.88
N TRP A 108 20.88 -25.25 -14.97
CA TRP A 108 20.01 -26.24 -14.33
C TRP A 108 19.02 -26.88 -15.32
N LEU A 109 18.44 -26.08 -16.24
CA LEU A 109 17.58 -26.60 -17.30
C LEU A 109 18.35 -27.51 -18.27
N ASP A 110 19.57 -27.11 -18.65
CA ASP A 110 20.43 -27.92 -19.53
C ASP A 110 20.77 -29.28 -18.87
N LEU A 111 21.04 -29.28 -17.55
CA LEU A 111 21.29 -30.51 -16.78
C LEU A 111 20.06 -31.42 -16.72
N GLU A 112 18.88 -30.86 -16.45
CA GLU A 112 17.62 -31.62 -16.45
C GLU A 112 17.39 -32.30 -17.80
N GLN A 113 17.60 -31.56 -18.90
CA GLN A 113 17.47 -32.09 -20.25
C GLN A 113 18.46 -33.23 -20.51
N LEU A 114 19.72 -33.08 -20.08
CA LEU A 114 20.72 -34.15 -20.19
C LEU A 114 20.29 -35.40 -19.42
N MET A 115 19.75 -35.25 -18.21
CA MET A 115 19.27 -36.39 -17.42
C MET A 115 18.11 -37.11 -18.09
N VAL A 116 17.15 -36.36 -18.65
CA VAL A 116 16.03 -36.93 -19.43
C VAL A 116 16.55 -37.68 -20.66
N CYS A 117 17.50 -37.10 -21.39
CA CYS A 117 18.11 -37.75 -22.54
C CYS A 117 18.87 -39.03 -22.14
N MET A 118 19.66 -39.00 -21.06
CA MET A 118 20.36 -40.17 -20.55
C MET A 118 19.40 -41.28 -20.15
N LEU A 119 18.30 -40.95 -19.47
CA LEU A 119 17.27 -41.92 -19.11
C LEU A 119 16.62 -42.53 -20.36
N GLY A 120 16.28 -41.71 -21.35
CA GLY A 120 15.71 -42.20 -22.61
C GLY A 120 16.67 -43.11 -23.38
N CYS A 121 17.97 -42.79 -23.41
CA CYS A 121 18.99 -43.65 -23.99
C CYS A 121 19.14 -44.97 -23.22
N PHE A 122 19.12 -44.92 -21.88
CA PHE A 122 19.17 -46.11 -21.04
C PHE A 122 17.97 -47.03 -21.28
N LEU A 123 16.75 -46.49 -21.33
CA LEU A 123 15.54 -47.27 -21.61
C LEU A 123 15.55 -47.86 -23.02
N ARG A 124 15.99 -47.09 -24.03
CA ARG A 124 16.16 -47.61 -25.40
C ARG A 124 17.18 -48.74 -25.46
N ALA A 125 18.33 -48.58 -24.81
CA ALA A 125 19.35 -49.61 -24.73
C ALA A 125 18.83 -50.87 -24.00
N GLN A 126 18.03 -50.71 -22.95
CA GLN A 126 17.37 -51.83 -22.26
C GLN A 126 16.36 -52.54 -23.18
N SER A 127 15.57 -51.79 -23.95
CA SER A 127 14.61 -52.36 -24.91
C SER A 127 15.27 -53.05 -26.10
N GLN A 128 16.42 -52.56 -26.57
CA GLN A 128 17.23 -53.24 -27.60
C GLN A 128 18.03 -54.41 -27.04
N ALA A 129 18.33 -54.42 -25.73
CA ALA A 129 18.92 -55.58 -25.08
C ALA A 129 17.86 -56.70 -24.85
N SER A 130 16.58 -56.36 -24.72
CA SER A 130 15.48 -57.33 -24.62
C SER A 130 14.91 -57.75 -25.98
N ILE A 131 14.99 -56.91 -27.01
CA ILE A 131 14.72 -57.27 -28.42
C ILE A 131 16.05 -57.58 -29.10
N GLY A 132 16.48 -58.85 -28.98
CA GLY A 132 17.44 -59.55 -29.84
C GLY A 132 18.67 -58.76 -30.32
N LYS A 133 19.86 -59.13 -29.83
CA LYS A 133 21.14 -58.83 -30.48
C LYS A 133 21.06 -59.20 -31.98
N VAL A 134 20.96 -58.20 -32.86
CA VAL A 134 21.32 -58.39 -34.27
C VAL A 134 22.83 -58.22 -34.34
N ILE A 135 23.54 -59.34 -34.34
CA ILE A 135 24.96 -59.39 -34.71
C ILE A 135 24.98 -59.30 -36.23
N GLN A 136 25.44 -58.16 -36.76
CA GLN A 136 25.84 -58.07 -38.16
C GLN A 136 27.27 -58.61 -38.29
N GLU A 137 27.38 -59.90 -38.60
CA GLU A 137 28.54 -60.46 -39.28
C GLU A 137 28.08 -60.97 -40.63
N GLY A 138 28.58 -60.34 -41.71
CA GLY A 138 28.36 -60.78 -43.09
C GLY A 138 26.93 -60.54 -43.57
N GLY A 139 26.75 -59.60 -44.50
CA GLY A 139 25.44 -59.17 -44.95
C GLY A 139 24.54 -60.34 -45.41
N GLU A 140 23.46 -60.55 -44.69
CA GLU A 140 22.14 -60.95 -45.17
C GLU A 140 21.15 -60.77 -44.01
N ASP A 141 20.14 -59.92 -44.20
CA ASP A 141 19.10 -59.68 -43.20
C ASP A 141 18.25 -60.95 -43.03
N ARG A 142 18.27 -61.52 -41.82
CA ARG A 142 17.24 -62.47 -41.38
C ARG A 142 16.67 -62.05 -40.04
N LEU A 143 15.41 -61.60 -40.07
CA LEU A 143 14.55 -61.57 -38.89
C LEU A 143 14.35 -63.00 -38.36
N VAL A 144 14.48 -63.16 -37.05
CA VAL A 144 13.87 -64.29 -36.35
C VAL A 144 12.98 -63.75 -35.23
N LEU A 145 11.76 -64.29 -35.20
CA LEU A 145 10.64 -63.99 -34.32
C LEU A 145 10.98 -64.11 -32.83
#